data_AF-A0A8D1K9C5-F1
#
_entry.id   AF-A0A8D1K9C5-F1
#
_cell.length_a   1.000
_cell.length_b   1.000
_cell.length_c   1.000
_cell.angle_alpha   90.00
_cell.angle_beta   90.00
_cell.angle_gamma   90.00
#
_symmetry.space_group_name_H-M   'P 1'
#
loop_
_entity.id
_entity.type
_entity.pdbx_description
1 polymer ?
#
loop_
_entity_poly.entity_id
_entity_poly.type
_entity_poly.pdbx_seq_one_letter_code
_entity_poly.pdbx_strand_id
1 'polypeptide(L)'
;MADRSFLFGSRSSKTFKPKRNIPEGSHQYELLKHAEATLGSGNLRMAAVLPEGEELNEWVAHFIFFVQEFNLIERRELVPLQELIEKLTSKDK
;
A
#
# COMPACT_ATOMS: atom_id res chain seq x y z
N MET A 1 16.70 20.79 8.11
CA MET A 1 16.03 20.03 7.04
C MET A 1 16.73 18.69 6.93
N ALA A 2 16.15 17.64 7.50
CA ALA A 2 16.75 16.32 7.52
C ALA A 2 16.44 15.61 6.20
N ASP A 3 17.49 15.31 5.45
CA ASP A 3 17.47 14.48 4.25
C ASP A 3 17.06 13.05 4.66
N ARG A 4 15.82 12.66 4.31
CA ARG A 4 15.36 11.29 4.40
C ARG A 4 15.57 10.65 3.03
N SER A 5 16.83 10.33 2.76
CA SER A 5 17.22 9.40 1.70
C SER A 5 16.55 8.05 1.97
N PHE A 6 15.39 7.82 1.36
CA PHE A 6 14.83 6.49 1.22
C PHE A 6 15.80 5.68 0.36
N LEU A 7 16.46 4.73 1.00
CA LEU A 7 17.46 3.83 0.42
C LEU A 7 16.82 2.91 -0.63
N PHE A 8 16.48 3.42 -1.82
CA PHE A 8 16.25 2.59 -2.99
C PHE A 8 17.60 2.31 -3.66
N GLY A 9 18.41 1.50 -2.97
CA GLY A 9 19.64 0.96 -3.51
C GLY A 9 19.33 0.09 -4.73
N SER A 10 20.08 0.32 -5.81
CA SER A 10 20.14 -0.52 -7.01
C SER A 10 20.26 -2.01 -6.64
N ARG A 11 19.15 -2.73 -6.63
CA ARG A 11 19.12 -4.20 -6.55
C ARG A 11 18.61 -4.70 -7.88
N SER A 12 19.40 -5.59 -8.49
CA SER A 12 19.01 -6.49 -9.58
C SER A 12 17.51 -6.82 -9.52
N SER A 13 16.80 -6.67 -10.63
CA SER A 13 15.35 -6.81 -10.85
C SER A 13 14.78 -8.22 -10.60
N LYS A 14 15.23 -8.90 -9.54
CA LYS A 14 14.59 -10.10 -9.04
C LYS A 14 13.38 -9.66 -8.21
N THR A 15 12.25 -9.48 -8.88
CA THR A 15 10.93 -9.48 -8.23
C THR A 15 10.87 -10.66 -7.28
N PHE A 16 10.32 -10.46 -6.08
CA PHE A 16 10.07 -11.55 -5.14
C PHE A 16 9.30 -12.66 -5.87
N LYS A 17 9.95 -13.81 -6.09
CA LYS A 17 9.31 -15.00 -6.65
C LYS A 17 8.97 -15.91 -5.47
N PRO A 18 7.68 -16.13 -5.17
CA PRO A 18 7.29 -17.10 -4.16
C PRO A 18 7.89 -18.46 -4.52
N LYS A 19 8.68 -19.05 -3.62
CA LYS A 19 9.17 -20.42 -3.80
C LYS A 19 8.00 -21.37 -3.56
N ARG A 20 7.52 -22.04 -4.62
CA ARG A 20 6.33 -22.90 -4.58
C ARG A 20 6.45 -24.16 -3.72
N ASN A 21 7.67 -24.62 -3.39
CA ASN A 21 7.90 -25.83 -2.62
C ASN A 21 8.85 -25.54 -1.45
N ILE A 22 8.31 -25.18 -0.29
CA ILE A 22 9.05 -25.01 0.96
C ILE A 22 8.70 -26.22 1.86
N PRO A 23 9.69 -27.02 2.30
CA PRO A 23 9.42 -28.17 3.18
C PRO A 23 8.75 -27.74 4.50
N GLU A 24 7.70 -28.46 4.90
CA GLU A 24 7.00 -28.26 6.18
C GLU A 24 7.99 -28.45 7.34
N GLY A 25 8.01 -27.50 8.29
CA GLY A 25 8.92 -27.50 9.44
C GLY A 25 10.25 -26.74 9.25
N SER A 26 10.52 -26.18 8.07
CA SER A 26 11.65 -25.26 7.90
C SER A 26 11.33 -23.87 8.49
N HIS A 27 12.35 -23.13 8.95
CA HIS A 27 12.17 -21.73 9.39
C HIS A 27 11.56 -20.85 8.28
N GLN A 28 11.82 -21.15 7.01
CA GLN A 28 11.20 -20.47 5.87
C GLN A 28 9.70 -20.73 5.78
N TYR A 29 9.22 -21.91 6.19
CA TYR A 29 7.80 -22.24 6.27
C TYR A 29 7.11 -21.43 7.37
N GLU A 30 7.75 -21.26 8.52
CA GLU A 30 7.24 -20.39 9.60
C GLU A 30 7.18 -18.92 9.16
N LEU A 31 8.24 -18.42 8.52
CA LEU A 31 8.26 -17.07 7.95
C LEU A 31 7.17 -16.87 6.89
N LEU A 32 6.93 -17.86 6.04
CA LEU A 32 5.82 -17.84 5.08
C LEU A 32 4.48 -17.71 5.81
N LYS A 33 4.25 -18.53 6.84
CA LYS A 33 3.02 -18.50 7.65
C LYS A 33 2.79 -17.14 8.31
N HIS A 34 3.85 -16.51 8.84
CA HIS A 34 3.77 -15.16 9.40
C HIS A 34 3.49 -14.08 8.34
N ALA A 35 4.13 -14.18 7.17
CA ALA A 35 3.89 -13.26 6.06
C ALA A 35 2.47 -13.41 5.49
N GLU A 36 1.98 -14.64 5.36
CA GLU A 36 0.61 -14.97 4.95
C GLU A 36 -0.42 -14.42 5.94
N ALA A 37 -0.15 -14.50 7.25
CA ALA A 37 -1.04 -13.95 8.27
C ALA A 37 -1.15 -12.42 8.26
N THR A 38 -0.15 -11.71 7.72
CA THR A 38 -0.10 -10.25 7.78
C THR A 38 -0.65 -9.60 6.50
N LEU A 39 -0.09 -9.93 5.33
CA LEU A 39 -0.50 -9.33 4.05
C LEU A 39 -1.41 -10.25 3.23
N GLY A 40 -1.78 -11.42 3.74
CA GLY A 40 -2.72 -12.35 3.10
C GLY A 40 -2.26 -12.83 1.73
N SER A 41 -1.36 -13.82 1.66
CA SER A 41 -0.98 -14.58 0.44
C SER A 41 -0.59 -13.80 -0.84
N GLY A 42 -0.57 -12.47 -0.84
CA GLY A 42 -0.12 -11.64 -1.97
C GLY A 42 -1.22 -11.03 -2.86
N ASN A 43 -2.46 -10.86 -2.39
CA ASN A 43 -3.49 -10.16 -3.17
C ASN A 43 -3.75 -8.73 -2.66
N LEU A 44 -2.89 -7.79 -3.05
CA LEU A 44 -3.00 -6.36 -2.73
C LEU A 44 -4.37 -5.75 -3.10
N ARG A 45 -5.09 -6.32 -4.07
CA ARG A 45 -6.44 -5.84 -4.42
C ARG A 45 -7.40 -6.00 -3.26
N MET A 46 -7.30 -7.09 -2.50
CA MET A 46 -8.16 -7.34 -1.34
C MET A 46 -7.92 -6.31 -0.23
N ALA A 47 -6.68 -5.85 -0.05
CA ALA A 47 -6.33 -4.85 0.95
C ALA A 47 -6.83 -3.43 0.59
N ALA A 48 -7.19 -3.19 -0.67
CA ALA A 48 -7.71 -1.91 -1.15
C ALA A 48 -9.25 -1.88 -1.27
N VAL A 49 -9.93 -2.99 -1.00
CA VAL A 49 -11.41 -3.07 -1.03
C VAL A 49 -11.98 -2.21 0.10
N LEU A 50 -13.11 -1.56 -0.17
CA LEU A 50 -13.90 -0.85 0.84
C LEU A 50 -14.31 -1.81 1.98
N PRO A 51 -13.92 -1.55 3.24
CA PRO A 51 -14.33 -2.40 4.36
C PRO A 51 -15.84 -2.37 4.60
N GLU A 52 -16.36 -3.45 5.20
CA GLU A 52 -17.78 -3.52 5.56
C GLU A 52 -18.12 -2.47 6.64
N GLY A 53 -19.16 -1.68 6.38
CA GLY A 53 -19.63 -0.63 7.31
C GLY A 53 -18.98 0.74 7.12
N GLU A 54 -17.98 0.87 6.25
CA GLU A 54 -17.32 2.14 5.95
C GLU A 54 -17.98 2.88 4.77
N GLU A 55 -17.91 4.20 4.77
CA GLU A 55 -18.39 5.04 3.68
C GLU A 55 -17.31 5.22 2.60
N LEU A 56 -17.71 5.20 1.33
CA LEU A 56 -16.77 5.17 0.20
C LEU A 56 -15.92 6.44 0.11
N ASN A 57 -16.52 7.62 0.29
CA ASN A 57 -15.80 8.88 0.20
C ASN A 57 -14.82 9.05 1.36
N GLU A 58 -15.19 8.64 2.57
CA GLU A 58 -14.28 8.59 3.73
C GLU A 58 -13.10 7.64 3.50
N TRP A 59 -13.38 6.44 2.98
CA TRP A 59 -12.33 5.46 2.65
C TRP A 59 -11.37 5.97 1.57
N VAL A 60 -11.91 6.60 0.51
CA VAL A 60 -11.08 7.20 -0.54
C VAL A 60 -10.27 8.38 0.01
N ALA A 61 -10.84 9.23 0.86
CA ALA A 61 -10.12 10.32 1.51
C ALA A 61 -8.94 9.80 2.34
N HIS A 62 -9.14 8.73 3.12
CA HIS A 62 -8.07 8.06 3.86
C HIS A 62 -6.94 7.56 2.95
N PHE A 63 -7.28 6.93 1.82
CA PHE A 63 -6.29 6.51 0.82
C PHE A 63 -5.52 7.70 0.23
N ILE A 64 -6.20 8.79 -0.10
CA ILE A 64 -5.56 10.00 -0.63
C ILE A 64 -4.58 10.61 0.39
N PHE A 65 -4.96 10.69 1.68
CA PHE A 65 -4.05 11.14 2.73
C PHE A 65 -2.81 10.26 2.83
N PHE A 66 -2.96 8.94 2.76
CA PHE A 66 -1.83 8.01 2.77
C PHE A 66 -0.87 8.25 1.59
N VAL A 67 -1.41 8.39 0.38
CA VAL A 67 -0.60 8.66 -0.82
C VAL A 67 0.15 9.99 -0.71
N GLN A 68 -0.49 11.03 -0.16
CA GLN A 68 0.12 12.35 0.01
C GLN A 68 1.20 12.35 1.10
N GLU A 69 0.95 11.75 2.26
CA GLU A 69 1.89 11.70 3.39
C GLU A 69 3.22 11.04 3.00
N PHE A 70 3.15 9.97 2.21
CA PHE A 70 4.33 9.22 1.78
C PHE A 70 4.83 9.59 0.37
N ASN A 71 4.22 10.59 -0.27
CA ASN A 71 4.56 11.04 -1.64
C ASN A 71 4.59 9.88 -2.66
N LEU A 72 3.59 9.00 -2.63
CA LEU A 72 3.56 7.76 -3.44
C LEU A 72 3.14 7.99 -4.89
N ILE A 73 2.47 9.11 -5.18
CA ILE A 73 2.01 9.49 -6.51
C ILE A 73 2.49 10.91 -6.80
N GLU A 74 2.96 11.15 -8.02
CA GLU A 74 3.42 12.47 -8.41
C GLU A 74 2.25 13.46 -8.53
N ARG A 75 2.45 14.70 -8.07
CA ARG A 75 1.38 15.72 -8.09
C ARG A 75 0.77 15.94 -9.47
N ARG A 76 1.55 15.87 -10.54
CA ARG A 76 1.06 16.03 -11.92
C ARG A 76 0.03 14.97 -12.33
N GLU A 77 0.12 13.77 -11.76
CA GLU A 77 -0.80 12.66 -12.03
C GLU A 77 -2.14 12.84 -11.29
N LEU A 78 -2.13 13.61 -10.21
CA LEU A 78 -3.33 13.92 -9.43
C LEU A 78 -4.10 15.13 -9.96
N VAL A 79 -3.49 15.95 -10.83
CA VAL A 79 -4.10 17.18 -11.38
C VAL A 79 -5.51 16.95 -11.97
N PRO A 80 -5.78 15.91 -12.78
CA PRO A 80 -7.11 15.68 -13.33
C PRO A 80 -8.18 15.36 -12.29
N LEU A 81 -7.77 14.94 -11.08
CA LEU A 81 -8.67 14.56 -9.99
C LEU A 81 -8.68 15.61 -8.85
N GLN A 82 -8.01 16.75 -9.03
CA GLN A 82 -7.77 17.73 -7.98
C GLN A 82 -9.07 18.23 -7.33
N GLU A 83 -10.09 18.59 -8.13
CA GLU A 83 -11.39 19.04 -7.62
C GLU A 83 -12.08 17.98 -6.74
N LEU A 84 -11.99 16.71 -7.14
CA LEU A 84 -12.56 15.60 -6.37
C LEU A 84 -11.78 15.38 -5.08
N ILE A 85 -10.45 15.41 -5.15
CA ILE A 85 -9.58 15.27 -3.97
C ILE A 85 -9.89 16.38 -2.96
N GLU A 86 -10.00 17.63 -3.42
CA GLU A 86 -10.38 18.77 -2.56
C GLU A 86 -11.76 18.54 -1.95
N LYS A 87 -12.75 18.13 -2.73
CA LYS A 87 -14.09 17.83 -2.19
C LYS A 87 -14.08 16.72 -1.14
N LEU A 88 -13.31 15.65 -1.34
CA LEU A 88 -13.24 14.50 -0.43
C LEU A 88 -12.40 14.77 0.82
N THR A 89 -11.43 15.69 0.74
CA THR A 89 -10.52 16.03 1.85
C THR A 89 -10.85 17.37 2.51
N SER A 90 -11.86 18.08 2.00
CA SER A 90 -12.42 19.26 2.65
C SER A 90 -12.97 18.85 4.00
N LYS A 91 -12.31 19.33 5.06
CA LYS A 91 -12.86 19.29 6.42
C LYS A 91 -14.07 20.22 6.47
N ASP A 92 -15.22 19.73 6.03
CA ASP A 92 -16.48 20.36 6.41
C ASP A 92 -16.70 20.07 7.89
N LYS A 93 -16.70 21.14 8.67
CA LYS A 93 -16.99 21.18 10.10
C LYS A 93 -18.42 21.63 10.32
#